data_AF-A0A842MYY2-F1
#
_entry.id   AF-A0A842MYY2-F1
#
_cell.length_a   1.000
_cell.length_b   1.000
_cell.length_c   1.000
_cell.angle_alpha   90.00
_cell.angle_beta   90.00
_cell.angle_gamma   90.00
#
_symmetry.space_group_name_H-M   'P 1'
#
loop_
_entity.id
_entity.type
_entity.pdbx_description
1 polymer ?
#
loop_
_entity_poly.entity_id
_entity_poly.type
_entity_poly.pdbx_seq_one_letter_code
_entity_poly.pdbx_strand_id
1 'polypeptide(L)' 'MSGDEGLSISKLAVNVFGVMLLALGLVITFYSMQADVGAIDPGIFAPVGILVALAGGIMTAAWEG' A
#
# COMPACT_ATOMS: atom_id res chain seq x y z
N MET A 1 -6.02 -31.47 -16.71
CA MET A 1 -5.09 -30.34 -16.52
C MET A 1 -5.94 -29.14 -16.16
N SER A 2 -6.01 -28.80 -14.87
CA SER A 2 -6.87 -27.75 -14.33
C SER A 2 -6.35 -27.44 -12.92
N GLY A 3 -5.45 -26.47 -12.81
CA GLY A 3 -4.78 -26.15 -11.54
C GLY A 3 -3.87 -24.91 -11.58
N ASP A 4 -3.37 -24.50 -12.75
CA ASP A 4 -2.40 -23.39 -12.85
C ASP A 4 -3.02 -21.99 -13.01
N GLU A 5 -4.24 -21.85 -13.53
CA GLU A 5 -4.82 -20.53 -13.84
C GLU A 5 -5.26 -19.75 -12.59
N GLY A 6 -5.73 -20.45 -11.54
CA GLY A 6 -6.17 -19.82 -10.29
C GLY A 6 -5.04 -19.19 -9.46
N LEU A 7 -3.83 -19.76 -9.57
CA LEU A 7 -2.62 -19.20 -8.94
C LEU A 7 -2.16 -17.92 -9.67
N SER A 8 -2.33 -17.84 -10.99
CA SER A 8 -1.92 -16.68 -11.78
C SER A 8 -2.78 -15.43 -11.49
N ILE A 9 -4.11 -15.58 -11.49
CA ILE A 9 -5.03 -14.45 -11.27
C ILE A 9 -4.96 -13.95 -9.83
N SER A 10 -4.88 -14.86 -8.85
CA SER A 10 -4.75 -14.48 -7.44
C SER A 10 -3.45 -13.72 -7.19
N LYS A 11 -2.35 -14.13 -7.82
CA LYS A 11 -1.06 -13.41 -7.75
C LYS A 11 -1.11 -12.04 -8.40
N LEU A 12 -1.74 -11.92 -9.57
CA LEU A 12 -1.94 -10.64 -10.25
C LEU A 12 -2.76 -9.68 -9.37
N ALA A 13 -3.86 -10.17 -8.78
CA ALA A 13 -4.70 -9.39 -7.89
C ALA A 13 -3.92 -8.87 -6.67
N VAL A 14 -3.16 -9.75 -5.99
CA VAL A 14 -2.33 -9.36 -4.83
C VAL A 14 -1.33 -8.27 -5.20
N ASN A 15 -0.70 -8.35 -6.37
CA ASN A 15 0.24 -7.34 -6.84
C ASN A 15 -0.46 -5.98 -7.10
N VAL A 16 -1.59 -5.99 -7.82
CA VAL A 16 -2.37 -4.77 -8.06
C VAL A 16 -2.81 -4.13 -6.74
N PHE A 17 -3.32 -4.93 -5.79
CA PHE A 17 -3.70 -4.44 -4.46
C PHE A 17 -2.49 -3.92 -3.67
N GLY A 18 -1.34 -4.59 -3.74
CA GLY A 18 -0.10 -4.15 -3.11
C GLY A 18 0.37 -2.79 -3.61
N VAL A 19 0.38 -2.60 -4.94
CA VAL A 19 0.74 -1.33 -5.58
C VAL A 19 -0.26 -0.23 -5.22
N MET A 20 -1.57 -0.52 -5.20
CA MET A 20 -2.59 0.45 -4.80
C MET A 20 -2.41 0.88 -3.35
N LEU A 21 -2.17 -0.07 -2.43
CA LEU A 21 -1.91 0.23 -1.01
C LEU A 21 -0.64 1.05 -0.83
N LEU A 22 0.42 0.73 -1.59
CA LEU A 22 1.67 1.47 -1.55
C LEU A 22 1.45 2.93 -1.98
N ALA A 23 0.75 3.14 -3.09
CA ALA A 23 0.40 4.48 -3.57
C ALA A 23 -0.47 5.24 -2.55
N LEU A 24 -1.48 4.58 -1.97
CA LEU A 24 -2.35 5.17 -0.95
C LEU A 24 -1.58 5.60 0.30
N GLY A 25 -0.70 4.74 0.81
CA GLY A 25 0.11 5.05 1.98
C GLY A 25 1.07 6.21 1.74
N LEU A 26 1.71 6.27 0.57
CA LEU A 26 2.57 7.39 0.18
C LEU A 26 1.78 8.70 0.08
N VAL A 27 0.59 8.67 -0.53
CA VAL A 27 -0.30 9.84 -0.65
C VAL A 27 -0.73 10.33 0.73
N ILE A 28 -1.19 9.44 1.61
CA ILE A 28 -1.57 9.79 2.99
C ILE A 28 -0.39 10.43 3.71
N THR A 29 0.80 9.84 3.60
CA THR A 29 2.01 10.36 4.25
C THR A 29 2.37 11.75 3.71
N PHE A 30 2.36 11.91 2.39
CA PHE A 30 2.72 13.16 1.71
C PHE A 30 1.78 14.31 2.06
N TYR A 31 0.46 14.06 2.03
CA TYR A 31 -0.53 15.07 2.40
C TYR A 31 -0.55 15.34 3.91
N SER A 32 -0.30 14.34 4.75
CA SER A 32 -0.21 14.55 6.20
C SER A 32 0.95 15.47 6.58
N MET A 33 2.07 15.41 5.85
CA MET A 33 3.21 16.31 6.08
C MET A 33 2.98 17.74 5.57
N GLN A 34 2.06 17.93 4.61
CA GLN A 34 1.70 19.25 4.07
C GLN A 34 0.43 19.82 4.68
N ALA A 35 -0.28 19.05 5.50
CA ALA A 35 -1.52 19.50 6.12
C ALA A 35 -1.22 20.62 7.12
N ASP A 36 -2.00 21.70 7.02
CA ASP A 36 -1.94 22.81 7.96
C ASP A 36 -2.29 22.32 9.37
N VAL A 37 -1.53 22.80 10.36
CA VAL A 37 -1.60 22.34 11.76
C VAL A 37 -2.94 22.82 12.34
N GLY A 38 -3.98 22.01 12.18
CA GLY A 38 -5.36 22.36 12.59
C GLY A 38 -6.47 21.60 11.86
N ALA A 39 -6.22 21.08 10.66
CA ALA A 39 -7.19 20.25 9.93
C ALA A 39 -6.97 18.75 10.10
N ILE A 40 -5.70 18.33 10.16
CA ILE A 40 -5.26 16.93 10.27
C ILE A 40 -4.02 16.92 11.15
N ASP A 41 -3.94 16.04 12.16
CA ASP A 41 -2.75 15.91 13.01
C ASP A 41 -1.68 15.08 12.28
N PRO A 42 -0.56 15.70 11.83
CA PRO A 42 0.49 15.01 11.11
C PRO A 42 1.12 13.88 11.94
N GLY A 43 1.12 14.01 13.27
CA GLY A 43 1.70 13.04 14.19
C GLY A 43 0.97 11.70 14.21
N ILE A 44 -0.29 11.66 13.74
CA ILE A 44 -1.10 10.45 13.67
C ILE A 44 -1.19 9.93 12.23
N PHE A 45 -1.45 10.79 11.26
CA PHE A 45 -1.73 10.34 9.90
C PHE A 45 -0.46 10.02 9.09
N ALA A 46 0.67 10.68 9.35
CA ALA A 46 1.93 10.31 8.71
C ALA A 46 2.40 8.88 9.07
N PRO A 47 2.44 8.46 10.35
CA PRO A 47 2.82 7.08 10.67
C PRO A 47 1.82 6.05 10.13
N VAL A 48 0.52 6.36 10.10
CA VAL A 48 -0.50 5.50 9.47
C VAL A 48 -0.21 5.34 7.97
N GLY A 49 0.07 6.43 7.26
CA GLY A 49 0.44 6.40 5.85
C GLY A 49 1.68 5.55 5.59
N ILE A 50 2.71 5.66 6.44
CA ILE A 50 3.93 4.86 6.35
C ILE A 50 3.63 3.36 6.55
N LEU A 51 2.83 3.00 7.54
CA LEU A 51 2.44 1.60 7.78
C LEU A 51 1.67 1.01 6.59
N VAL A 52 0.76 1.80 6.00
CA VAL A 52 0.02 1.39 4.80
C VAL A 52 0.96 1.23 3.60
N ALA A 53 1.92 2.15 3.42
CA ALA A 53 2.90 2.06 2.35
C ALA A 53 3.80 0.82 2.49
N LEU A 54 4.23 0.52 3.73
CA LEU A 54 4.99 -0.68 4.05
C LEU A 54 4.20 -1.96 3.79
N ALA A 55 2.92 -2.01 4.17
CA ALA A 55 2.07 -3.16 3.88
C ALA A 55 1.95 -3.41 2.38
N GLY A 56 1.69 -2.36 1.60
CA GLY A 56 1.66 -2.45 0.13
C GLY A 56 3.01 -2.88 -0.47
N GLY A 57 4.12 -2.37 0.07
CA GLY A 57 5.47 -2.74 -0.34
C GLY A 57 5.81 -4.20 -0.05
N ILE A 58 5.45 -4.71 1.13
CA ILE A 58 5.65 -6.12 1.49
C ILE A 58 4.82 -7.04 0.60
N MET A 59 3.57 -6.69 0.32
CA MET A 59 2.71 -7.46 -0.58
C MET A 59 3.25 -7.50 -2.01
N THR A 60 3.86 -6.41 -2.47
CA THR A 60 4.46 -6.31 -3.81
C THR A 60 5.82 -7.02 -3.86
N ALA A 61 6.66 -6.89 -2.82
CA ALA A 61 7.97 -7.55 -2.76
C ALA A 61 7.84 -9.07 -2.60
N ALA A 62 6.81 -9.56 -1.89
CA ALA A 62 6.50 -10.98 -1.80
C ALA A 62 6.10 -11.61 -3.16
N TRP A 63 5.86 -10.81 -4.20
CA TRP A 63 5.65 -11.28 -5.57
C TRP A 63 6.96 -11.43 -6.37
N GLU A 64 8.02 -10.68 -6.04
CA GLU A 64 9.33 -10.79 -6.70
C GLU A 64 10.20 -11.95 -6.15
N GLY A 65 9.84 -12.49 -4.98
CA GLY A 65 10.55 -13.56 -4.26
C GLY A 65 10.06 -14.98 -4.51
#